data_AF-A0A529N813-F1
#
_entry.id   AF-A0A529N813-F1
#
_cell.length_a   1.000
_cell.length_b   1.000
_cell.length_c   1.000
_cell.angle_alpha   90.00
_cell.angle_beta   90.00
_cell.angle_gamma   90.00
#
_symmetry.space_group_name_H-M   'P 1'
#
loop_
_entity.id
_entity.type
_entity.pdbx_description
1 polymer ?
#
loop_
_entity_poly.entity_id
_entity_poly.type
_entity_poly.pdbx_seq_one_letter_code
_entity_poly.pdbx_strand_id
1 'polypeptide(L)'
;LVPFLALYRTYNTGIAFSMFSSFGDTGLVVIAAFVVAFVLYLASRTPPGHVLTRIGFALIVGGALGNLFDRATYGHVIDYILF
;
A
#
# COMPACT_ATOMS: atom_id res chain seq x y z
N LEU A 1 17.86 -20.30 10.64
CA LEU A 1 18.00 -19.60 9.35
C LEU A 1 17.13 -20.35 8.35
N VAL A 2 16.05 -19.73 7.91
CA VAL A 2 15.17 -20.32 6.90
C VAL A 2 15.80 -19.96 5.54
N PRO A 3 16.36 -20.89 4.75
CA PRO A 3 17.23 -20.56 3.61
C PRO A 3 16.52 -19.88 2.42
N PHE A 4 15.21 -19.63 2.53
CA PHE A 4 14.35 -18.96 1.55
C PHE A 4 13.62 -17.74 2.13
N LEU A 5 13.92 -17.34 3.38
CA LEU A 5 13.26 -16.21 4.02
C LEU A 5 14.26 -15.50 4.93
N ALA A 6 14.54 -14.25 4.62
CA ALA A 6 15.38 -13.37 5.40
C ALA A 6 14.66 -12.03 5.66
N LEU A 7 15.01 -11.41 6.79
CA LEU A 7 14.64 -10.02 7.04
C LEU A 7 15.77 -9.13 6.54
N TYR A 8 15.50 -8.32 5.52
CA TYR A 8 16.47 -7.42 4.91
C TYR A 8 15.83 -6.06 4.63
N ARG A 9 16.36 -5.00 5.25
CA ARG A 9 15.84 -3.65 5.09
C ARG A 9 16.26 -3.07 3.75
N THR A 10 15.28 -2.76 2.90
CA THR A 10 15.48 -2.03 1.65
C THR A 10 14.53 -0.84 1.55
N TYR A 11 14.94 0.19 0.83
CA TYR A 11 14.19 1.42 0.66
C TYR A 11 13.62 1.49 -0.75
N ASN A 12 12.30 1.55 -0.86
CA ASN A 12 11.60 1.57 -2.13
C ASN A 12 11.08 2.98 -2.42
N THR A 13 11.82 3.69 -3.27
CA THR A 13 11.50 5.06 -3.72
C THR A 13 10.50 5.10 -4.87
N GLY A 14 10.08 3.95 -5.41
CA GLY A 14 9.16 3.86 -6.55
C GLY A 14 7.82 3.21 -6.22
N ILE A 15 7.00 3.02 -7.26
CA ILE A 15 5.96 1.98 -7.30
C ILE A 15 6.57 0.75 -8.00
N ALA A 16 5.99 -0.43 -7.81
CA ALA A 16 6.34 -1.64 -8.55
C ALA A 16 6.62 -1.34 -10.05
N PHE A 17 7.76 -1.84 -10.54
CA PHE A 17 8.23 -1.68 -11.92
C PHE A 17 8.58 -0.24 -12.37
N SER A 18 8.87 0.70 -11.46
CA SER A 18 9.19 2.11 -11.79
C SER A 18 8.04 2.88 -12.48
N MET A 19 6.82 2.35 -12.42
CA MET A 19 5.64 3.06 -12.89
C MET A 19 5.44 4.33 -12.05
N PHE A 20 5.19 5.46 -12.70
CA PHE A 20 5.01 6.78 -12.10
C PHE A 20 6.24 7.37 -11.36
N SER A 21 7.45 6.89 -11.63
CA SER A 21 8.68 7.51 -11.10
C SER A 21 8.85 9.00 -11.45
N SER A 22 8.19 9.47 -12.51
CA SER A 22 8.16 10.88 -12.93
C SER A 22 7.25 11.78 -12.09
N PHE A 23 6.35 11.22 -11.28
CA PHE A 23 5.38 12.00 -10.48
C PHE A 23 5.96 12.51 -9.15
N GLY A 24 7.13 11.99 -8.74
CA GLY A 24 7.74 12.29 -7.44
C GLY A 24 6.91 11.79 -6.25
N ASP A 25 7.48 11.89 -5.05
CA ASP A 25 6.88 11.33 -3.82
C ASP A 25 5.48 11.88 -3.54
N THR A 26 5.27 13.17 -3.78
CA THR A 26 3.97 13.83 -3.59
C THR A 26 2.91 13.27 -4.54
N GLY A 27 3.24 13.00 -5.80
CA GLY A 27 2.30 12.40 -6.75
C GLY A 27 1.92 10.97 -6.37
N LEU A 28 2.88 10.20 -5.84
CA LEU A 28 2.62 8.85 -5.32
C LEU A 28 1.68 8.86 -4.12
N VAL A 29 1.86 9.81 -3.19
CA VAL A 29 0.98 10.02 -2.03
C VAL A 29 -0.44 10.36 -2.49
N VAL A 30 -0.60 11.25 -3.48
CA VAL A 30 -1.92 11.64 -4.01
C VAL A 30 -2.63 10.46 -4.68
N ILE A 31 -1.93 9.68 -5.51
CA ILE A 31 -2.49 8.49 -6.16
C ILE A 31 -2.93 7.46 -5.12
N ALA A 32 -2.08 7.17 -4.14
CA ALA A 32 -2.40 6.23 -3.07
C ALA A 32 -3.62 6.69 -2.24
N ALA A 33 -3.69 7.98 -1.90
CA ALA A 33 -4.85 8.56 -1.20
C ALA A 33 -6.14 8.43 -2.03
N PHE A 34 -6.07 8.66 -3.35
CA PHE A 34 -7.20 8.48 -4.25
C PHE A 34 -7.67 7.02 -4.30
N VAL A 35 -6.75 6.06 -4.39
CA VAL A 35 -7.07 4.62 -4.36
C VAL A 35 -7.74 4.24 -3.03
N VAL A 36 -7.21 4.70 -1.89
CA VAL A 36 -7.83 4.46 -0.57
C VAL A 36 -9.26 4.99 -0.53
N ALA A 37 -9.49 6.23 -0.98
CA ALA A 37 -10.83 6.83 -1.02
C ALA A 37 -11.79 6.04 -1.92
N PHE A 38 -11.31 5.58 -3.08
CA PHE A 38 -12.11 4.77 -4.00
C PHE A 38 -12.47 3.39 -3.42
N VAL A 39 -11.52 2.72 -2.74
CA VAL A 39 -11.78 1.45 -2.08
C VAL A 39 -12.77 1.61 -0.92
N LEU A 40 -12.65 2.68 -0.12
CA LEU A 40 -13.60 2.99 0.94
C LEU A 40 -15.00 3.29 0.38
N TYR A 41 -15.09 3.98 -0.76
CA TYR A 41 -16.36 4.19 -1.47
C TYR A 41 -17.00 2.86 -1.88
N LEU A 42 -16.23 1.94 -2.47
CA LEU A 42 -16.72 0.59 -2.81
C LEU A 42 -17.16 -0.19 -1.57
N ALA A 43 -16.39 -0.12 -0.48
CA ALA A 43 -16.73 -0.76 0.78
C ALA A 43 -18.05 -0.22 1.36
N SER A 44 -18.28 1.09 1.26
CA SER A 44 -19.52 1.74 1.73
C SER A 44 -20.77 1.30 0.95
N ARG A 45 -20.60 0.96 -0.33
CA ARG A 45 -21.68 0.47 -1.21
C ARG A 45 -21.97 -1.02 -1.05
N THR A 46 -21.12 -1.74 -0.32
CA THR A 46 -21.21 -3.20 -0.19
C THR A 46 -22.24 -3.59 0.88
N PRO A 47 -23.25 -4.42 0.53
CA PRO A 47 -24.27 -4.87 1.48
C PRO A 47 -23.66 -5.51 2.74
N PRO A 48 -24.30 -5.36 3.91
CA PRO A 48 -23.76 -5.81 5.19
C PRO A 48 -23.56 -7.34 5.29
N GLY A 49 -24.23 -8.13 4.44
CA GLY A 49 -24.04 -9.59 4.38
C GLY A 49 -22.71 -10.07 3.79
N HIS A 50 -21.95 -9.20 3.12
CA HIS A 50 -20.68 -9.58 2.46
C HIS A 50 -19.48 -9.32 3.36
N VAL A 51 -19.40 -10.05 4.48
CA VAL A 51 -18.34 -9.90 5.49
C VAL A 51 -16.96 -10.14 4.89
N LEU A 52 -16.79 -11.18 4.07
CA LEU A 52 -15.50 -11.51 3.45
C LEU A 52 -15.00 -10.38 2.52
N THR A 53 -15.90 -9.77 1.76
CA THR A 53 -15.58 -8.63 0.89
C THR A 53 -15.14 -7.41 1.71
N ARG A 54 -15.81 -7.13 2.84
CA ARG A 54 -15.43 -6.05 3.75
C ARG A 54 -14.07 -6.28 4.41
N ILE A 55 -13.75 -7.52 4.79
CA ILE A 55 -12.42 -7.89 5.27
C ILE A 55 -11.38 -7.66 4.18
N GLY A 56 -11.66 -8.05 2.93
CA GLY A 56 -10.79 -7.78 1.78
C GLY A 56 -10.51 -6.30 1.60
N PHE A 57 -11.54 -5.44 1.66
CA PHE A 57 -11.35 -3.99 1.60
C PHE A 57 -10.54 -3.45 2.78
N ALA A 58 -10.76 -3.95 4.00
CA ALA A 58 -9.98 -3.54 5.17
C ALA A 58 -8.49 -3.89 5.02
N LEU A 59 -8.16 -5.07 4.47
CA LEU A 59 -6.78 -5.47 4.20
C LEU A 59 -6.12 -4.57 3.14
N ILE A 60 -6.83 -4.26 2.06
CA ILE A 60 -6.33 -3.36 1.01
C ILE A 60 -6.08 -1.96 1.56
N VAL A 61 -7.06 -1.40 2.28
CA VAL A 61 -6.95 -0.05 2.87
C VAL A 61 -5.86 -0.01 3.93
N GLY A 62 -5.76 -1.03 4.80
CA GLY A 62 -4.70 -1.11 5.82
C GLY A 62 -3.29 -1.12 5.21
N GLY A 63 -3.07 -1.95 4.18
CA GLY A 63 -1.78 -2.00 3.48
C GLY A 63 -1.46 -0.70 2.74
N ALA A 64 -2.46 -0.10 2.07
CA ALA A 64 -2.28 1.17 1.38
C ALA A 64 -1.97 2.33 2.33
N LEU A 65 -2.64 2.39 3.49
CA LEU A 65 -2.38 3.41 4.51
C LEU A 65 -0.98 3.28 5.13
N GLY A 66 -0.49 2.06 5.38
CA GLY A 66 0.89 1.84 5.86
C GLY A 66 1.92 2.38 4.86
N ASN A 67 1.78 2.01 3.59
CA ASN A 67 2.65 2.50 2.52
C ASN A 67 2.55 4.02 2.31
N LEU A 68 1.37 4.60 2.53
CA LEU A 68 1.15 6.04 2.43
C LEU A 68 1.84 6.78 3.59
N PHE A 69 1.74 6.25 4.81
CA PHE A 69 2.40 6.78 5.99
C PHE A 69 3.92 6.78 5.84
N ASP A 70 4.48 5.67 5.35
CA ASP A 70 5.91 5.56 5.10
C ASP A 70 6.38 6.59 4.07
N ARG A 71 5.67 6.71 2.94
CA ARG A 71 6.00 7.71 1.91
C ARG A 71 5.86 9.14 2.41
N ALA A 72 4.82 9.45 3.18
CA ALA A 72 4.61 10.80 3.71
C ALA A 72 5.67 11.19 4.76
N THR A 73 6.17 10.23 5.53
CA THR A 73 7.11 10.48 6.63
C THR A 73 8.57 10.38 6.18
N TYR A 74 8.90 9.38 5.35
CA TYR A 74 10.27 9.03 4.98
C TYR A 74 10.60 9.29 3.50
N GLY A 75 9.60 9.58 2.66
CA GLY A 75 9.77 9.73 1.21
C GLY A 75 9.93 8.41 0.45
N HIS A 76 9.84 7.27 1.15
CA HIS A 76 9.98 5.94 0.55
C HIS A 76 9.26 4.90 1.41
N VAL A 77 8.98 3.73 0.84
CA VAL A 77 8.44 2.58 1.60
C VAL A 77 9.60 1.74 2.12
N ILE A 78 9.48 1.27 3.36
CA ILE A 78 10.48 0.38 3.95
C ILE A 78 10.01 -1.05 3.71
N ASP A 79 10.74 -1.78 2.86
CA ASP A 79 10.49 -3.20 2.63
C ASP A 79 11.48 -4.01 3.47
N TYR A 80 11.02 -5.11 4.09
CA TYR A 80 11.83 -5.91 5.02
C TYR A 80 11.76 -7.43 4.80
N ILE A 81 10.82 -7.93 3.99
CA ILE A 81 10.69 -9.37 3.73
C ILE A 81 11.42 -9.71 2.44
N LEU A 82 12.47 -10.51 2.54
CA LEU A 82 13.23 -11.03 1.41
C LEU A 82 13.00 -12.54 1.29
N PHE A 83 12.54 -12.98 0.13
CA PHE A 83 12.38 -14.39 -0.23
C PHE A 83 13.50 -14.84 -1.17
#